data_AF-A0A975CDV8-F1
#
_entry.id   AF-A0A975CDV8-F1
#
_cell.length_a   1.000
_cell.length_b   1.000
_cell.length_c   1.000
_cell.angle_alpha   90.00
_cell.angle_beta   90.00
_cell.angle_gamma   90.00
#
_symmetry.space_group_name_H-M   'P 1'
#
loop_
_entity.id
_entity.type
_entity.pdbx_description
1 polymer ?
#
loop_
_entity_poly.entity_id
_entity_poly.type
_entity_poly.pdbx_seq_one_letter_code
_entity_poly.pdbx_strand_id
1 'polypeptide(L)'
;MIQALRPLAQAALNVGRRMAGPRTATLADLARIRRAMGEQVLDCELKVARRVRTQLDSAATVLQLWLLRSEIYQAVSDQFGQHEAMRRVKRLKPLFEGLLPERQLK
;
A
#
# COMPACT_ATOMS: atom_id res chain seq x y z
N MET A 1 23.24 -37.99 -6.41
CA MET A 1 21.86 -37.53 -6.10
C MET A 1 21.91 -36.59 -4.89
N ILE A 2 21.86 -35.27 -5.08
CA ILE A 2 21.78 -34.30 -3.97
C ILE A 2 20.75 -33.23 -4.36
N GLN A 3 19.47 -33.51 -4.12
CA GLN A 3 18.37 -32.55 -4.23
C GLN A 3 17.38 -32.74 -3.07
N ALA A 4 17.75 -32.32 -1.85
CA ALA A 4 16.81 -32.39 -0.72
C ALA A 4 16.93 -31.27 0.33
N LEU A 5 17.79 -30.26 0.14
CA LEU A 5 18.00 -29.19 1.14
C LEU A 5 17.33 -27.85 0.81
N ARG A 6 16.84 -27.65 -0.42
CA ARG A 6 16.19 -26.40 -0.83
C ARG A 6 14.90 -26.04 -0.07
N PRO A 7 13.99 -26.97 0.29
CA PRO A 7 12.71 -26.57 0.86
C PRO A 7 12.84 -26.04 2.29
N LEU A 8 13.79 -26.54 3.08
CA LEU A 8 14.00 -26.12 4.47
C LEU A 8 14.62 -24.73 4.57
N ALA A 9 15.61 -24.43 3.73
CA ALA A 9 16.20 -23.09 3.65
C ALA A 9 15.16 -22.05 3.20
N GLN A 10 14.31 -22.39 2.23
CA GLN A 10 13.23 -21.52 1.78
C GLN A 10 12.17 -21.33 2.87
N ALA A 11 11.82 -22.38 3.62
CA ALA A 11 10.89 -22.31 4.74
C ALA A 11 11.43 -21.41 5.87
N ALA A 12 12.71 -21.52 6.21
CA ALA A 12 13.34 -20.67 7.22
C ALA A 12 13.35 -19.18 6.84
N LEU A 13 13.65 -18.87 5.57
CA LEU A 13 13.57 -17.50 5.04
C LEU A 13 12.13 -16.96 5.10
N ASN A 14 11.15 -17.79 4.77
CA ASN A 14 9.73 -17.41 4.83
C ASN A 14 9.24 -17.21 6.28
N VAL A 15 9.75 -17.99 7.23
CA VAL A 15 9.44 -17.85 8.68
C VAL A 15 10.09 -16.60 9.26
N GLY A 16 11.35 -16.31 8.93
CA GLY A 16 12.03 -15.08 9.35
C GLY A 16 11.31 -13.82 8.84
N ARG A 17 10.78 -13.87 7.61
CA ARG A 17 9.94 -12.80 7.04
C ARG A 17 8.60 -12.63 7.77
N ARG A 18 8.02 -13.70 8.30
CA ARG A 18 6.75 -13.69 9.06
C ARG A 18 6.93 -13.24 10.52
N MET A 19 8.11 -13.44 11.10
CA MET A 19 8.41 -13.12 12.50
C MET A 19 8.91 -11.70 12.71
N ALA A 20 9.38 -11.02 11.66
CA ALA A 20 9.67 -9.60 11.72
C ALA A 20 8.35 -8.84 11.82
N GLY A 21 8.04 -8.33 13.02
CA GLY A 21 6.94 -7.38 13.21
C GLY A 21 7.08 -6.15 12.30
N PRO A 22 6.09 -5.25 12.28
CA PRO A 22 6.13 -4.08 11.40
C PRO A 22 7.41 -3.30 11.65
N ARG A 23 8.24 -3.14 10.63
CA ARG A 23 9.42 -2.29 10.74
C ARG A 23 8.99 -0.83 10.74
N THR A 24 9.76 0.03 11.42
CA THR A 24 9.54 1.47 11.34
C THR A 24 9.73 1.95 9.89
N ALA A 25 8.78 2.74 9.41
CA ALA A 25 8.83 3.31 8.07
C ALA A 25 9.84 4.46 8.02
N THR A 26 10.65 4.48 6.95
CA THR A 26 11.55 5.60 6.68
C THR A 26 10.82 6.72 5.93
N LEU A 27 11.42 7.91 5.87
CA LEU A 27 10.90 9.00 5.03
C LEU A 27 10.82 8.59 3.54
N ALA A 28 11.76 7.78 3.07
CA ALA A 28 11.75 7.23 1.71
C ALA A 28 10.56 6.29 1.48
N ASP A 29 10.17 5.49 2.47
CA ASP A 29 8.97 4.64 2.39
C ASP A 29 7.71 5.50 2.26
N LEU A 30 7.58 6.54 3.09
CA LEU A 30 6.45 7.46 3.04
C LEU A 30 6.36 8.17 1.69
N ALA A 31 7.48 8.68 1.17
CA ALA A 31 7.53 9.34 -0.14
C ALA A 31 7.14 8.37 -1.28
N ARG A 32 7.63 7.13 -1.24
CA ARG A 32 7.27 6.08 -2.22
C ARG A 32 5.77 5.77 -2.18
N ILE A 33 5.19 5.60 -1.00
CA ILE A 33 3.76 5.31 -0.83
C ILE A 33 2.92 6.49 -1.33
N ARG A 34 3.21 7.72 -0.92
CA ARG A 34 2.50 8.93 -1.39
C ARG A 34 2.50 9.04 -2.91
N ARG A 35 3.65 8.80 -3.54
CA ARG A 35 3.76 8.81 -5.00
C ARG A 35 2.83 7.79 -5.65
N ALA A 36 2.94 6.52 -5.24
CA ALA A 36 2.14 5.43 -5.82
C ALA A 36 0.64 5.62 -5.60
N MET A 37 0.25 6.16 -4.45
CA MET A 37 -1.13 6.55 -4.13
C MET A 37 -1.62 7.68 -5.04
N GLY A 38 -0.83 8.73 -5.21
CA GLY A 38 -1.16 9.84 -6.11
C GLY A 38 -1.31 9.42 -7.57
N GLU A 39 -0.52 8.45 -8.03
CA GLU A 39 -0.63 7.87 -9.37
C GLU A 39 -1.99 7.22 -9.63
N GLN A 40 -2.72 6.76 -8.60
CA GLN A 40 -4.04 6.14 -8.76
C GLN A 40 -5.17 7.12 -9.07
N VAL A 41 -4.92 8.44 -8.97
CA VAL A 41 -5.94 9.48 -9.17
C VAL A 41 -5.55 10.52 -10.22
N LEU A 42 -4.48 10.28 -10.99
CA LEU A 42 -3.98 11.24 -11.98
C LEU A 42 -4.96 11.52 -13.13
N ASP A 43 -5.76 10.52 -13.49
CA ASP A 43 -6.79 10.59 -14.53
C ASP A 43 -8.16 11.00 -13.98
N CYS A 44 -8.28 11.21 -12.67
CA CYS A 44 -9.48 11.81 -12.09
C CYS A 44 -9.55 13.31 -12.40
N GLU A 45 -10.74 13.90 -12.32
CA GLU A 45 -10.91 15.35 -12.37
C GLU A 45 -9.88 16.11 -11.51
N LEU A 46 -9.32 17.20 -12.07
CA LEU A 46 -8.21 17.93 -11.48
C LEU A 46 -8.47 18.37 -10.03
N LYS A 47 -9.70 18.78 -9.70
CA LYS A 47 -10.09 19.19 -8.34
C LYS A 47 -9.99 18.02 -7.35
N VAL A 48 -10.43 16.83 -7.75
CA VAL A 48 -10.38 15.61 -6.96
C VAL A 48 -8.92 15.16 -6.78
N ALA A 49 -8.16 15.10 -7.87
CA ALA A 49 -6.74 14.74 -7.84
C ALA A 49 -5.92 15.66 -6.91
N ARG A 50 -6.15 16.98 -6.99
CA ARG A 50 -5.50 17.97 -6.10
C ARG A 50 -5.89 17.77 -4.63
N ARG A 51 -7.18 17.54 -4.33
CA ARG A 51 -7.64 17.29 -2.96
C ARG A 51 -6.94 16.08 -2.34
N VAL A 52 -6.93 14.96 -3.06
CA VAL A 52 -6.27 13.72 -2.61
C VAL A 52 -4.77 13.97 -2.43
N ARG A 53 -4.12 14.69 -3.36
CA ARG A 53 -2.70 15.00 -3.24
C ARG A 53 -2.37 15.80 -1.97
N THR A 54 -3.15 16.82 -1.65
CA THR A 54 -2.97 17.59 -0.40
C THR A 54 -3.11 16.72 0.84
N GLN A 55 -4.06 15.78 0.86
CA GLN A 55 -4.22 14.83 1.97
C GLN A 55 -3.02 13.86 2.07
N LEU A 56 -2.48 13.40 0.94
CA LEU A 56 -1.30 12.53 0.92
C LEU A 56 -0.05 13.26 1.45
N ASP A 57 0.14 14.52 1.05
CA ASP A 57 1.28 15.33 1.47
C ASP A 57 1.23 15.67 2.98
N SER A 58 0.03 15.80 3.56
CA SER A 58 -0.14 16.05 5.01
C SER A 58 -0.04 14.80 5.88
N ALA A 59 -0.21 13.59 5.33
CA ALA A 59 -0.11 12.35 6.08
C ALA A 59 1.33 12.09 6.53
N ALA A 60 1.58 12.05 7.83
CA ALA A 60 2.91 11.88 8.44
C ALA A 60 3.26 10.40 8.74
N THR A 61 2.27 9.50 8.72
CA THR A 61 2.47 8.09 9.10
C THR A 61 1.94 7.11 8.04
N VAL A 62 2.47 5.89 8.04
CA VAL A 62 1.97 4.81 7.17
C VAL A 62 0.51 4.48 7.45
N LEU A 63 0.07 4.55 8.71
CA LEU A 63 -1.33 4.32 9.06
C LEU A 63 -2.26 5.38 8.45
N GLN A 64 -1.87 6.66 8.51
CA GLN A 64 -2.64 7.72 7.86
C GLN A 64 -2.73 7.51 6.35
N LEU A 65 -1.61 7.15 5.70
CA LEU A 65 -1.60 6.80 4.28
C LEU A 65 -2.50 5.59 3.98
N TRP A 66 -2.51 4.57 4.85
CA TRP A 66 -3.38 3.42 4.69
C TRP A 66 -4.86 3.79 4.78
N LEU A 67 -5.24 4.69 5.68
CA LEU A 67 -6.61 5.17 5.80
C LEU A 67 -7.04 5.98 4.55
N LEU A 68 -6.13 6.78 3.97
CA LEU A 68 -6.40 7.54 2.74
C LEU A 68 -6.69 6.68 1.50
N ARG A 69 -6.53 5.35 1.57
CA ARG A 69 -7.00 4.45 0.50
C ARG A 69 -8.52 4.55 0.26
N SER A 70 -9.31 4.90 1.29
CA SER A 70 -10.75 5.11 1.12
C SER A 70 -11.04 6.37 0.31
N GLU A 71 -10.27 7.43 0.48
CA GLU A 71 -10.40 8.66 -0.32
C GLU A 71 -10.09 8.40 -1.79
N ILE A 72 -9.06 7.61 -2.08
CA ILE A 72 -8.75 7.14 -3.43
C ILE A 72 -9.88 6.27 -3.98
N TYR A 73 -10.41 5.36 -3.16
CA TYR A 73 -11.54 4.53 -3.58
C TYR A 73 -12.72 5.39 -4.02
N GLN A 74 -13.14 6.35 -3.18
CA GLN A 74 -14.27 7.23 -3.48
C GLN A 74 -14.00 8.06 -4.74
N ALA A 75 -12.84 8.71 -4.82
CA ALA A 75 -12.43 9.51 -5.97
C ALA A 75 -12.51 8.73 -7.30
N VAL A 76 -12.04 7.49 -7.30
CA VAL A 76 -12.05 6.64 -8.49
C VAL A 76 -13.45 6.05 -8.74
N SER A 77 -14.19 5.69 -7.70
CA SER A 77 -15.52 5.08 -7.84
C SER A 77 -16.53 6.04 -8.44
N ASP A 78 -16.44 7.32 -8.09
CA ASP A 78 -17.33 8.37 -8.57
C ASP A 78 -17.21 8.58 -10.08
N GLN A 79 -16.03 8.32 -10.66
CA GLN A 79 -15.73 8.61 -12.08
C GLN A 79 -15.63 7.36 -12.95
N PHE A 80 -15.11 6.26 -12.41
CA PHE A 80 -14.80 5.04 -13.15
C PHE A 80 -15.51 3.80 -12.61
N GLY A 81 -16.31 3.96 -11.56
CA GLY A 81 -17.07 2.88 -10.93
C GLY A 81 -16.28 2.07 -9.90
N GLN A 82 -17.03 1.33 -9.08
CA GLN A 82 -16.51 0.60 -7.93
C GLN A 82 -15.49 -0.50 -8.29
N HIS A 83 -15.63 -1.11 -9.46
CA HIS A 83 -14.72 -2.17 -9.91
C HIS A 83 -13.31 -1.62 -10.18
N GLU A 84 -13.23 -0.44 -10.82
CA GLU A 84 -11.97 0.27 -11.05
C GLU A 84 -11.32 0.66 -9.72
N ALA A 85 -12.10 1.28 -8.85
CA ALA A 85 -11.65 1.74 -7.53
C ALA A 85 -11.06 0.59 -6.70
N MET A 86 -11.77 -0.54 -6.65
CA MET A 86 -11.30 -1.73 -5.95
C MET A 86 -10.00 -2.26 -6.53
N ARG A 87 -9.87 -2.29 -7.87
CA ARG A 87 -8.64 -2.75 -8.52
C ARG A 87 -7.45 -1.86 -8.17
N ARG A 88 -7.60 -0.54 -8.19
CA ARG A 88 -6.53 0.41 -7.87
C ARG A 88 -6.12 0.33 -6.40
N VAL A 89 -7.07 0.28 -5.47
CA VAL A 89 -6.77 0.13 -4.03
C VAL A 89 -6.08 -1.20 -3.74
N LYS A 90 -6.50 -2.30 -4.38
CA LYS A 90 -5.84 -3.61 -4.23
C LYS A 90 -4.36 -3.58 -4.66
N ARG A 91 -4.02 -2.83 -5.71
CA ARG A 91 -2.62 -2.66 -6.16
C ARG A 91 -1.73 -1.95 -5.14
N LEU A 92 -2.32 -1.14 -4.25
CA LEU A 92 -1.57 -0.42 -3.23
C LEU A 92 -1.20 -1.30 -2.02
N LYS A 93 -1.96 -2.37 -1.75
CA LYS A 93 -1.78 -3.22 -0.55
C LYS A 93 -0.34 -3.72 -0.33
N PRO A 94 0.39 -4.22 -1.34
CA PRO A 94 1.77 -4.68 -1.16
C PRO A 94 2.73 -3.60 -0.64
N LEU A 95 2.43 -2.31 -0.84
CA LEU A 95 3.29 -1.22 -0.37
C LEU A 95 3.27 -1.06 1.16
N PHE A 96 2.27 -1.63 1.83
CA PHE A 96 2.07 -1.54 3.27
C PHE A 96 2.47 -2.83 4.02
N GLU A 97 2.78 -3.91 3.29
CA GLU A 97 3.23 -5.17 3.86
C GLU A 97 4.56 -4.99 4.60
N GLY A 98 4.64 -5.51 5.82
CA GLY A 98 5.80 -5.31 6.70
C GLY A 98 5.95 -3.91 7.29
N LEU A 99 5.12 -2.93 6.89
CA LEU A 99 5.04 -1.60 7.49
C LEU A 99 3.83 -1.43 8.42
N LEU A 100 2.79 -2.26 8.23
CA LEU A 100 1.65 -2.36 9.13
C LEU A 100 1.47 -3.81 9.60
N PRO A 101 0.92 -4.01 10.82
CA PRO A 101 0.45 -5.32 11.26
C PRO A 101 -0.55 -5.94 10.27
N GLU A 102 -0.45 -7.25 10.00
CA GLU A 102 -1.37 -7.95 9.09
C GLU A 102 -2.85 -7.76 9.44
N ARG A 103 -3.17 -7.66 10.75
CA ARG A 103 -4.54 -7.37 11.23
C ARG A 103 -5.12 -6.06 10.71
N GLN A 104 -4.26 -5.09 10.37
CA GLN A 104 -4.65 -3.79 9.82
C GLN A 104 -4.76 -3.80 8.28
N LEU A 105 -4.18 -4.80 7.61
CA LEU A 105 -4.19 -4.96 6.15
C LEU A 105 -5.40 -5.75 5.62
N LYS A 106 -6.43 -5.88 6.45
CA LYS A 106 -7.70 -6.52 6.07
C LYS A 106 -8.54 -5.61 5.17
#